data_AF-A0A650A1E5-F1
#
_entry.id   AF-A0A650A1E5-F1
#
_cell.length_a   1.000
_cell.length_b   1.000
_cell.length_c   1.000
_cell.angle_alpha   90.00
_cell.angle_beta   90.00
_cell.angle_gamma   90.00
#
_symmetry.space_group_name_H-M   'P 1'
#
loop_
_entity.id
_entity.type
_entity.pdbx_description
1 polymer ?
#
loop_
_entity_poly.entity_id
_entity_poly.type
_entity_poly.pdbx_seq_one_letter_code
_entity_poly.pdbx_strand_id
1 'polypeptide(L)'
;MLITVSGPAGSGKSTLAESLADALDYDHVSGGDIFRSLAEERGMTPLELNKQAEDDEAIDLDLDRRLRTTAQDRDDLVLESRLAGWMAGDHADLKLWLDAPLTIRADRISQRENKPIEQAKTETKERGQSEAQRYQDYYGIDIDDLSIYDLAINTARWSPQGVLSVVLHAVESYEANGDEGKAPIDDIDYDF
;
A
#
# COMPACT_ATOMS: atom_id res chain seq x y z
N MET A 1 -16.79 -6.16 1.24
CA MET A 1 -16.17 -4.82 1.39
C MET A 1 -14.73 -4.88 0.90
N LEU A 2 -14.28 -3.87 0.17
CA LEU A 2 -12.88 -3.69 -0.20
C LEU A 2 -12.20 -2.66 0.71
N ILE A 3 -11.16 -3.08 1.43
CA ILE A 3 -10.35 -2.21 2.29
C ILE A 3 -8.94 -2.11 1.71
N THR A 4 -8.40 -0.90 1.59
CA THR A 4 -7.00 -0.73 1.17
C THR A 4 -6.10 -0.32 2.32
N VAL A 5 -4.87 -0.83 2.34
CA VAL A 5 -3.84 -0.46 3.30
C VAL A 5 -2.63 0.09 2.54
N SER A 6 -2.42 1.40 2.65
CA SER A 6 -1.38 2.16 1.97
C SER A 6 -0.35 2.77 2.93
N GLY A 7 0.75 3.29 2.40
CA GLY A 7 1.82 3.90 3.19
C GLY A 7 3.24 3.53 2.77
N PRO A 8 4.26 4.20 3.34
CA PRO A 8 5.65 3.95 2.97
C PRO A 8 6.20 2.64 3.54
N ALA A 9 7.37 2.21 3.04
CA ALA A 9 8.06 1.05 3.57
C ALA A 9 8.38 1.21 5.07
N GLY A 10 8.17 0.12 5.83
CA GLY A 10 8.40 0.09 7.28
C GLY A 10 7.28 0.68 8.13
N SER A 11 6.17 1.15 7.54
CA SER A 11 5.03 1.65 8.32
C SER A 11 4.18 0.55 8.99
N GLY A 12 4.33 -0.72 8.60
CA GLY A 12 3.60 -1.84 9.20
C GLY A 12 2.35 -2.30 8.42
N LYS A 13 2.20 -1.85 7.17
CA LYS A 13 1.08 -2.21 6.28
C LYS A 13 0.81 -3.70 6.20
N SER A 14 1.81 -4.49 5.78
CA SER A 14 1.60 -5.93 5.56
C SER A 14 1.17 -6.65 6.84
N THR A 15 1.70 -6.24 8.01
CA THR A 15 1.25 -6.78 9.30
C THR A 15 -0.19 -6.42 9.61
N LEU A 16 -0.59 -5.16 9.41
CA LEU A 16 -1.98 -4.77 9.60
C LEU A 16 -2.90 -5.48 8.61
N ALA A 17 -2.54 -5.51 7.33
CA ALA A 17 -3.36 -6.05 6.26
C ALA A 17 -3.65 -7.54 6.46
N GLU A 18 -2.62 -8.33 6.79
CA GLU A 18 -2.76 -9.74 7.14
C GLU A 18 -3.67 -9.92 8.37
N SER A 19 -3.39 -9.21 9.46
CA SER A 19 -4.18 -9.36 10.70
C SER A 19 -5.63 -8.87 10.56
N LEU A 20 -5.87 -7.86 9.72
CA LEU A 20 -7.19 -7.32 9.44
C LEU A 20 -7.99 -8.29 8.57
N ALA A 21 -7.38 -8.86 7.54
CA ALA A 21 -8.00 -9.86 6.68
C ALA A 21 -8.42 -11.09 7.51
N ASP A 22 -7.52 -11.60 8.36
CA ASP A 22 -7.80 -12.72 9.27
C ASP A 22 -8.97 -12.41 10.22
N ALA A 23 -9.02 -11.19 10.77
CA ALA A 23 -10.06 -10.79 11.73
C ALA A 23 -11.44 -10.63 11.08
N LEU A 24 -11.49 -10.26 9.79
CA LEU A 24 -12.71 -10.06 9.02
C LEU A 24 -13.14 -11.29 8.21
N ASP A 25 -12.33 -12.35 8.19
CA ASP A 25 -12.48 -13.51 7.28
C ASP A 25 -12.46 -13.09 5.80
N TYR A 26 -11.55 -12.18 5.46
CA TYR A 26 -11.36 -11.61 4.12
C TYR A 26 -10.13 -12.20 3.45
N ASP A 27 -10.10 -12.12 2.11
CA ASP A 27 -8.88 -12.36 1.36
C ASP A 27 -7.85 -11.24 1.63
N HIS A 28 -6.57 -11.57 1.46
CA HIS A 28 -5.47 -10.60 1.48
C HIS A 28 -4.67 -10.70 0.18
N VAL A 29 -4.51 -9.56 -0.50
CA VAL A 29 -3.63 -9.44 -1.67
C VAL A 29 -2.65 -8.31 -1.43
N SER A 30 -1.35 -8.60 -1.48
CA SER A 30 -0.31 -7.57 -1.44
C SER A 30 0.25 -7.27 -2.84
N GLY A 31 0.77 -6.05 -3.04
CA GLY A 31 1.57 -5.71 -4.21
C GLY A 31 2.80 -6.62 -4.35
N GLY A 32 3.32 -7.14 -3.22
CA GLY A 32 4.36 -8.16 -3.24
C GLY A 32 3.91 -9.50 -3.82
N ASP A 33 2.66 -9.92 -3.58
CA ASP A 33 2.08 -11.14 -4.18
C ASP A 33 1.89 -10.96 -5.68
N ILE A 34 1.35 -9.81 -6.09
CA ILE A 34 1.18 -9.47 -7.51
C ILE A 34 2.54 -9.42 -8.21
N PHE A 35 3.55 -8.79 -7.59
CA PHE A 35 4.90 -8.73 -8.14
C PHE A 35 5.54 -10.11 -8.29
N ARG A 36 5.31 -11.03 -7.33
CA ARG A 36 5.77 -12.42 -7.45
C ARG A 36 5.08 -13.15 -8.60
N SER A 37 3.75 -13.00 -8.73
CA SER A 37 2.98 -13.56 -9.85
C SER A 37 3.46 -13.03 -11.20
N LEU A 38 3.74 -11.73 -11.29
CA LEU A 38 4.32 -11.09 -12.48
C LEU A 38 5.69 -11.67 -12.87
N ALA A 39 6.51 -11.99 -11.88
CA ALA A 39 7.82 -12.60 -12.11
C ALA A 39 7.67 -14.03 -12.62
N GLU A 40 6.79 -14.83 -12.00
CA GLU A 40 6.49 -16.20 -12.42
C GLU A 40 5.99 -16.28 -13.86
N GLU A 41 5.06 -15.40 -14.25
CA GLU A 41 4.54 -15.33 -15.62
C GLU A 41 5.60 -14.98 -16.66
N ARG A 42 6.61 -14.21 -16.27
CA ARG A 42 7.77 -13.86 -17.11
C ARG A 42 8.90 -14.90 -17.04
N GLY A 43 8.72 -15.98 -16.27
CA GLY A 43 9.75 -16.99 -16.06
C GLY A 43 10.97 -16.46 -15.30
N MET A 44 10.78 -15.45 -14.45
CA MET A 44 11.80 -14.76 -13.68
C MET A 44 11.61 -14.98 -12.18
N THR A 45 12.68 -14.86 -11.42
CA THR A 45 12.60 -14.69 -9.96
C THR A 45 12.19 -13.26 -9.60
N PRO A 46 11.62 -13.01 -8.40
CA PRO A 46 11.31 -11.66 -7.96
C PRO A 46 12.55 -10.73 -7.94
N LEU A 47 13.73 -11.28 -7.68
CA LEU A 47 14.98 -10.50 -7.70
C LEU A 47 15.36 -10.07 -9.12
N GLU A 48 15.17 -10.94 -10.12
CA GLU A 48 15.43 -10.62 -11.52
C GLU A 48 14.44 -9.59 -12.05
N LEU A 49 13.15 -9.77 -11.76
CA LEU A 49 12.13 -8.80 -12.14
C LEU A 49 12.37 -7.44 -11.48
N ASN A 50 12.82 -7.42 -10.22
CA ASN A 50 13.11 -6.17 -9.50
C ASN A 50 14.27 -5.40 -10.15
N LYS A 51 15.33 -6.09 -10.57
CA LYS A 51 16.41 -5.45 -11.33
C LYS A 51 15.95 -4.92 -12.68
N GLN A 52 15.09 -5.65 -13.37
CA GLN A 52 14.54 -5.19 -14.64
C GLN A 52 13.63 -3.97 -14.47
N ALA A 53 12.85 -3.92 -13.39
CA ALA A 53 11.97 -2.79 -13.09
C ALA A 53 12.72 -1.48 -12.82
N GLU A 54 14.03 -1.52 -12.54
CA GLU A 54 14.85 -0.32 -12.42
C GLU A 54 15.05 0.39 -13.77
N ASP A 55 14.98 -0.35 -14.88
CA ASP A 55 15.20 0.15 -16.24
C ASP A 55 13.94 0.15 -17.13
N ASP A 56 12.88 -0.56 -16.69
CA ASP A 56 11.66 -0.80 -17.46
C ASP A 56 10.41 -0.46 -16.64
N GLU A 57 9.89 0.76 -16.85
CA GLU A 57 8.70 1.27 -16.18
C GLU A 57 7.44 0.44 -16.45
N ALA A 58 7.39 -0.33 -17.54
CA ALA A 58 6.24 -1.16 -17.86
C ALA A 58 5.97 -2.23 -16.78
N ILE A 59 6.97 -2.60 -15.97
CA ILE A 59 6.79 -3.53 -14.86
C ILE A 59 6.01 -2.87 -13.71
N ASP A 60 6.36 -1.63 -13.35
CA ASP A 60 5.63 -0.86 -12.34
C ASP A 60 4.19 -0.59 -12.83
N LEU A 61 4.02 -0.18 -14.10
CA LEU A 61 2.70 0.04 -14.70
C LEU A 61 1.84 -1.25 -14.72
N ASP A 62 2.42 -2.43 -14.98
CA ASP A 62 1.69 -3.70 -14.98
C ASP A 62 1.30 -4.14 -13.55
N LEU A 63 2.15 -3.88 -12.55
CA LEU A 63 1.80 -4.06 -11.14
C LEU A 63 0.62 -3.18 -10.73
N ASP A 64 0.69 -1.89 -11.08
CA ASP A 64 -0.35 -0.91 -10.74
C ASP A 64 -1.66 -1.18 -11.47
N ARG A 65 -1.61 -1.57 -12.76
CA ARG A 65 -2.77 -2.06 -13.51
C ARG A 65 -3.43 -3.24 -12.80
N ARG A 66 -2.64 -4.22 -12.32
CA ARG A 66 -3.18 -5.38 -11.59
C ARG A 66 -3.77 -5.04 -10.23
N LEU A 67 -3.16 -4.10 -9.49
CA LEU A 67 -3.76 -3.59 -8.26
C LEU A 67 -5.13 -2.99 -8.56
N ARG A 68 -5.22 -2.18 -9.63
CA ARG A 68 -6.46 -1.56 -10.07
C ARG A 68 -7.53 -2.58 -10.49
N THR A 69 -7.18 -3.55 -11.32
CA THR A 69 -8.10 -4.62 -11.74
C THR A 69 -8.54 -5.47 -10.56
N THR A 70 -7.64 -5.80 -9.64
CA THR A 70 -7.99 -6.54 -8.41
C THR A 70 -9.02 -5.77 -7.58
N ALA A 71 -8.86 -4.46 -7.45
CA ALA A 71 -9.82 -3.61 -6.74
C ALA A 71 -11.18 -3.51 -7.44
N GLN A 72 -11.22 -3.57 -8.78
CA GLN A 72 -12.45 -3.53 -9.56
C GLN A 72 -13.28 -4.81 -9.45
N ASP A 73 -12.60 -5.96 -9.40
CA ASP A 73 -13.23 -7.27 -9.62
C ASP A 73 -13.51 -8.04 -8.33
N ARG A 74 -13.03 -7.57 -7.17
CA ARG A 74 -13.08 -8.33 -5.91
C ARG A 74 -13.63 -7.54 -4.74
N ASP A 75 -14.45 -8.25 -3.97
CA ASP A 75 -14.96 -7.85 -2.67
C ASP A 75 -14.40 -8.77 -1.57
N ASP A 76 -14.66 -8.40 -0.31
CA ASP A 76 -14.24 -9.12 0.89
C ASP A 76 -12.73 -9.34 0.90
N LEU A 77 -12.03 -8.23 0.64
CA LEU A 77 -10.60 -8.18 0.34
C LEU A 77 -9.93 -7.04 1.10
N VAL A 78 -8.76 -7.34 1.66
CA VAL A 78 -7.77 -6.34 2.07
C VAL A 78 -6.67 -6.26 1.00
N LEU A 79 -6.59 -5.12 0.32
CA LEU A 79 -5.58 -4.85 -0.73
C LEU A 79 -4.45 -4.00 -0.15
N GLU A 80 -3.23 -4.53 -0.15
CA GLU A 80 -2.05 -3.88 0.44
C GLU A 80 -1.03 -3.50 -0.63
N SER A 81 -0.65 -2.24 -0.69
CA SER A 81 0.45 -1.76 -1.54
C SER A 81 0.84 -0.36 -1.09
N ARG A 82 1.93 0.20 -1.62
CA ARG A 82 2.21 1.62 -1.43
C ARG A 82 1.12 2.51 -2.06
N LEU A 83 0.59 2.12 -3.22
CA LEU A 83 -0.44 2.84 -3.97
C LEU A 83 -1.83 2.20 -3.91
N ALA A 84 -2.10 1.27 -2.98
CA ALA A 84 -3.37 0.52 -3.00
C ALA A 84 -4.61 1.43 -2.98
N GLY A 85 -4.61 2.48 -2.15
CA GLY A 85 -5.71 3.45 -2.09
C GLY A 85 -5.89 4.24 -3.38
N TRP A 86 -4.78 4.70 -3.96
CA TRP A 86 -4.76 5.42 -5.23
C TRP A 86 -5.21 4.55 -6.42
N MET A 87 -4.81 3.28 -6.47
CA MET A 87 -5.17 2.37 -7.55
C MET A 87 -6.61 1.85 -7.41
N ALA A 88 -7.09 1.64 -6.19
CA ALA A 88 -8.47 1.24 -5.97
C ALA A 88 -9.45 2.38 -6.23
N GLY A 89 -9.11 3.61 -5.81
CA GLY A 89 -9.97 4.78 -5.94
C GLY A 89 -11.38 4.56 -5.40
N ASP A 90 -12.38 4.83 -6.24
CA ASP A 90 -13.80 4.70 -5.89
C ASP A 90 -14.26 3.25 -5.74
N HIS A 91 -13.43 2.26 -6.10
CA HIS A 91 -13.74 0.85 -5.86
C HIS A 91 -13.56 0.46 -4.39
N ALA A 92 -12.62 1.09 -3.67
CA ALA A 92 -12.42 0.82 -2.25
C ALA A 92 -13.52 1.44 -1.39
N ASP A 93 -14.04 0.68 -0.42
CA ASP A 93 -15.02 1.18 0.55
C ASP A 93 -14.33 1.95 1.68
N LEU A 94 -13.14 1.50 2.10
CA LEU A 94 -12.28 2.21 3.06
C LEU A 94 -10.83 2.23 2.60
N LYS A 95 -10.21 3.41 2.66
CA LYS A 95 -8.81 3.67 2.29
C LYS A 95 -8.01 4.06 3.52
N LEU A 96 -7.08 3.19 3.93
CA LEU A 96 -6.25 3.38 5.12
C LEU A 96 -4.83 3.81 4.72
N TRP A 97 -4.27 4.79 5.42
CA TRP A 97 -2.86 5.17 5.30
C TRP A 97 -2.12 4.93 6.61
N LEU A 98 -1.05 4.12 6.57
CA LEU A 98 -0.17 3.92 7.72
C LEU A 98 1.16 4.62 7.52
N ASP A 99 1.60 5.36 8.53
CA ASP A 99 2.94 5.94 8.57
C ASP A 99 3.61 5.79 9.94
N ALA A 100 4.90 6.07 10.00
CA ALA A 100 5.68 6.27 11.21
C ALA A 100 6.87 7.18 10.88
N PRO A 101 7.48 7.87 11.87
CA PRO A 101 8.70 8.63 11.64
C PRO A 101 9.78 7.79 10.94
N LEU A 102 10.52 8.39 10.02
CA LEU A 102 11.51 7.69 9.19
C LEU A 102 12.48 6.84 10.01
N THR A 103 12.90 7.30 11.19
CA THR A 103 13.80 6.56 12.09
C THR A 103 13.18 5.26 12.60
N ILE A 104 11.88 5.26 12.93
CA ILE A 104 11.15 4.07 13.37
C ILE A 104 10.96 3.10 12.21
N ARG A 105 10.60 3.62 11.02
CA ARG A 105 10.48 2.80 9.81
C ARG A 105 11.82 2.15 9.45
N ALA A 106 12.91 2.92 9.50
CA ALA A 106 14.25 2.44 9.23
C ALA A 106 14.71 1.37 10.25
N ASP A 107 14.41 1.54 11.54
CA ASP A 107 14.71 0.55 12.58
C ASP A 107 13.97 -0.79 12.32
N ARG A 108 12.67 -0.73 12.00
CA ARG A 108 11.89 -1.92 11.61
C ARG A 108 12.49 -2.64 10.40
N ILE A 109 12.89 -1.88 9.38
CA ILE A 109 13.52 -2.41 8.17
C ILE A 109 14.89 -3.00 8.47
N SER A 110 15.69 -2.31 9.28
CA SER A 110 17.01 -2.74 9.74
C SER A 110 16.95 -4.09 10.44
N GLN A 111 15.99 -4.28 11.36
CA GLN A 111 15.79 -5.53 12.07
C GLN A 111 15.32 -6.65 11.13
N ARG A 112 14.36 -6.36 10.24
CA ARG A 112 13.83 -7.36 9.28
C ARG A 112 14.89 -7.86 8.30
N GLU A 113 15.72 -6.96 7.81
CA GLU A 113 16.71 -7.25 6.75
C GLU A 113 18.12 -7.47 7.32
N ASN A 114 18.28 -7.46 8.64
CA ASN A 114 19.55 -7.62 9.35
C ASN A 114 20.68 -6.73 8.79
N LYS A 115 20.41 -5.42 8.70
CA LYS A 115 21.36 -4.41 8.18
C LYS A 115 21.49 -3.21 9.13
N PRO A 116 22.57 -2.42 9.07
CA PRO A 116 22.73 -1.23 9.92
C PRO A 116 21.59 -0.21 9.75
N ILE A 117 21.15 0.40 10.85
CA ILE A 117 20.03 1.37 10.85
C ILE A 117 20.29 2.58 9.93
N GLU A 118 21.51 3.11 9.90
CA GLU A 118 21.83 4.27 9.04
C GLU A 118 21.80 3.89 7.55
N GLN A 119 22.20 2.67 7.20
CA GLN A 119 22.04 2.15 5.84
C GLN A 119 20.56 2.01 5.50
N ALA A 120 19.77 1.34 6.34
CA ALA A 120 18.33 1.18 6.14
C ALA A 120 17.60 2.52 6.00
N LYS A 121 17.99 3.53 6.79
CA LYS A 121 17.42 4.87 6.77
C LYS A 121 17.70 5.61 5.46
N THR A 122 18.94 5.52 4.97
CA THR A 122 19.38 6.16 3.72
C THR A 122 18.64 5.55 2.54
N GLU A 123 18.71 4.22 2.40
CA GLU A 123 18.03 3.47 1.33
C GLU A 123 16.50 3.69 1.35
N THR A 124 15.87 3.73 2.53
CA THR A 124 14.43 3.96 2.65
C THR A 124 14.03 5.37 2.20
N LYS A 125 14.85 6.37 2.50
CA LYS A 125 14.60 7.74 2.08
C LYS A 125 14.76 7.89 0.57
N GLU A 126 15.87 7.41 0.02
CA GLU A 126 16.18 7.48 -1.42
C GLU A 126 15.13 6.74 -2.24
N ARG A 127 14.79 5.50 -1.84
CA ARG A 127 13.71 4.75 -2.48
C ARG A 127 12.39 5.52 -2.42
N GLY A 128 12.05 6.09 -1.27
CA GLY A 128 10.79 6.82 -1.11
C GLY A 128 10.71 8.07 -1.99
N GLN A 129 11.83 8.77 -2.21
CA GLN A 129 11.90 9.93 -3.11
C GLN A 129 11.82 9.53 -4.58
N SER A 130 12.52 8.46 -4.96
CA SER A 130 12.44 7.91 -6.32
C SER A 130 11.03 7.44 -6.65
N GLU A 131 10.39 6.70 -5.74
CA GLU A 131 9.00 6.25 -5.90
C GLU A 131 8.03 7.44 -6.03
N ALA A 132 8.15 8.46 -5.17
CA ALA A 132 7.29 9.65 -5.25
C ALA A 132 7.41 10.37 -6.61
N GLN A 133 8.63 10.50 -7.13
CA GLN A 133 8.85 11.09 -8.45
C GLN A 133 8.17 10.28 -9.56
N ARG A 134 8.30 8.95 -9.54
CA ARG A 134 7.65 8.07 -10.53
C ARG A 134 6.13 8.19 -10.48
N TYR A 135 5.52 8.25 -9.30
CA TYR A 135 4.06 8.38 -9.17
C TYR A 135 3.54 9.71 -9.74
N GLN A 136 4.30 10.78 -9.52
CA GLN A 136 3.99 12.09 -10.10
C GLN A 136 4.13 12.05 -11.63
N ASP A 137 5.18 11.41 -12.15
CA ASP A 137 5.47 11.36 -13.59
C ASP A 137 4.47 10.47 -14.35
N TYR A 138 4.07 9.33 -13.77
CA TYR A 138 3.19 8.35 -14.42
C TYR A 138 1.72 8.74 -14.33
N TYR A 139 1.29 9.26 -13.18
CA TYR A 139 -0.13 9.35 -12.85
C TYR A 139 -0.57 10.76 -12.42
N GLY A 140 0.39 11.66 -12.19
CA GLY A 140 0.12 12.95 -11.54
C GLY A 140 -0.13 12.85 -10.03
N ILE A 141 0.13 11.69 -9.42
CA ILE A 141 -0.16 11.44 -8.00
C ILE A 141 0.89 12.12 -7.10
N ASP A 142 0.42 13.04 -6.26
CA ASP A 142 1.17 13.49 -5.08
C ASP A 142 0.96 12.46 -3.95
N ILE A 143 1.98 11.64 -3.70
CA ILE A 143 1.90 10.59 -2.67
C ILE A 143 1.81 11.12 -1.24
N ASP A 144 2.11 12.41 -1.02
CA ASP A 144 1.94 13.08 0.26
C ASP A 144 0.53 13.66 0.42
N ASP A 145 -0.30 13.66 -0.63
CA ASP A 145 -1.73 13.96 -0.51
C ASP A 145 -2.45 12.80 0.18
N LEU A 146 -2.87 13.05 1.41
CA LEU A 146 -3.58 12.08 2.22
C LEU A 146 -5.10 12.29 2.21
N SER A 147 -5.61 13.26 1.44
CA SER A 147 -7.03 13.64 1.43
C SER A 147 -7.95 12.52 0.94
N ILE A 148 -7.43 11.59 0.14
CA ILE A 148 -8.17 10.42 -0.35
C ILE A 148 -8.36 9.33 0.71
N TYR A 149 -7.66 9.40 1.85
CA TYR A 149 -7.70 8.35 2.86
C TYR A 149 -8.69 8.67 3.97
N ASP A 150 -9.56 7.71 4.27
CA ASP A 150 -10.58 7.82 5.31
C ASP A 150 -9.95 7.76 6.71
N LEU A 151 -8.80 7.10 6.85
CA LEU A 151 -8.07 6.98 8.12
C LEU A 151 -6.55 6.93 7.92
N ALA A 152 -5.86 7.96 8.41
CA ALA A 152 -4.40 8.02 8.46
C ALA A 152 -3.87 7.78 9.88
N ILE A 153 -3.01 6.77 10.07
CA ILE A 153 -2.56 6.32 11.40
C ILE A 153 -1.04 6.38 11.51
N ASN A 154 -0.57 7.06 12.57
CA ASN A 154 0.83 6.98 12.99
C ASN A 154 1.09 5.73 13.84
N THR A 155 1.64 4.69 13.21
CA THR A 155 1.94 3.39 13.80
C THR A 155 3.12 3.38 14.78
N ALA A 156 3.81 4.50 15.01
CA ALA A 156 4.89 4.56 15.99
C ALA A 156 4.39 4.61 17.44
N ARG A 157 3.09 4.89 17.63
CA ARG A 157 2.50 5.10 18.95
C ARG A 157 1.94 3.83 19.58
N TRP A 158 1.61 2.83 18.77
CA TRP A 158 0.89 1.63 19.19
C TRP A 158 1.60 0.36 18.74
N SER A 159 1.35 -0.74 19.45
CA SER A 159 1.74 -2.07 18.98
C SER A 159 0.91 -2.47 17.76
N PRO A 160 1.34 -3.50 16.99
CA PRO A 160 0.54 -4.03 15.88
C PRO A 160 -0.90 -4.36 16.28
N GLN A 161 -1.09 -5.02 17.43
CA GLN A 161 -2.42 -5.30 17.97
C GLN A 161 -3.22 -4.02 18.27
N GLY A 162 -2.58 -2.99 18.81
CA GLY A 162 -3.24 -1.72 19.09
C GLY A 162 -3.69 -1.00 17.83
N VAL A 163 -2.86 -1.01 16.77
CA VAL A 163 -3.24 -0.46 15.45
C VAL A 163 -4.41 -1.26 14.87
N LEU A 164 -4.35 -2.59 14.92
CA LEU A 164 -5.44 -3.46 14.49
C LEU A 164 -6.75 -3.15 15.22
N SER A 165 -6.73 -3.01 16.55
CA SER A 165 -7.95 -2.68 17.32
C SER A 165 -8.56 -1.34 16.93
N VAL A 166 -7.74 -0.32 16.64
CA VAL A 166 -8.24 0.98 16.17
C VAL A 166 -8.90 0.85 14.80
N VAL A 167 -8.24 0.15 13.88
CA VAL A 167 -8.73 -0.04 12.51
C VAL A 167 -9.98 -0.89 12.47
N LEU A 168 -10.00 -2.02 13.18
CA LEU A 168 -11.19 -2.88 13.29
C LEU A 168 -12.38 -2.10 13.80
N HIS A 169 -12.21 -1.29 14.85
CA HIS A 169 -13.31 -0.49 15.36
C HIS A 169 -13.82 0.53 14.33
N ALA A 170 -12.93 1.15 13.56
CA ALA A 170 -13.33 2.05 12.48
C ALA A 170 -14.11 1.31 11.38
N VAL A 171 -13.64 0.12 10.97
CA VAL A 171 -14.31 -0.73 9.98
C VAL A 171 -15.69 -1.21 10.47
N GLU A 172 -15.78 -1.67 11.71
CA GLU A 172 -17.05 -2.12 12.31
C GLU A 172 -18.06 -0.98 12.50
N SER A 173 -17.58 0.25 12.66
CA SER A 173 -18.42 1.44 12.80
C SER A 173 -18.79 2.08 11.46
N TYR A 174 -18.28 1.56 10.35
CA TYR A 174 -18.54 2.10 9.02
C TYR A 174 -19.95 1.71 8.54
N GLU A 175 -20.77 2.71 8.20
CA GLU A 175 -22.12 2.52 7.65
C GLU A 175 -22.20 3.10 6.23
N ALA A 176 -22.15 2.24 5.21
CA ALA A 176 -22.09 2.64 3.80
C ALA A 176 -23.29 3.49 3.29
N ASN A 177 -24.43 3.49 4.00
CA ASN A 177 -25.61 4.29 3.63
C ASN A 177 -25.76 5.57 4.46
N GLY A 178 -24.82 5.84 5.37
CA GLY A 178 -24.88 6.94 6.34
C GLY A 178 -23.74 7.96 6.22
N ASP A 179 -22.84 7.81 5.25
CA ASP A 179 -21.66 8.66 5.07
C ASP A 179 -21.87 9.75 3.99
N GLU A 180 -20.84 10.57 3.78
CA GLU A 180 -20.79 11.60 2.72
C GLU A 180 -20.37 11.01 1.36
N GLY A 181 -20.29 9.68 1.25
CA GLY A 181 -19.69 8.97 0.13
C GLY A 181 -18.15 8.93 0.16
N LYS A 182 -17.57 8.32 -0.87
CA LYS A 182 -16.12 8.18 -1.04
C LYS A 182 -15.50 9.53 -1.42
N ALA A 183 -14.36 9.86 -0.82
CA ALA A 183 -13.57 11.02 -1.26
C ALA A 183 -13.21 10.88 -2.75
N PRO A 184 -13.51 11.87 -3.60
CA PRO A 184 -13.25 11.79 -5.03
C PRO A 184 -11.74 11.74 -5.28
N ILE A 185 -11.34 10.93 -6.26
CA ILE A 185 -9.99 10.97 -6.82
C ILE A 185 -10.08 11.69 -8.16
N ASP A 186 -9.67 12.96 -8.16
CA ASP A 186 -9.69 13.81 -9.34
C ASP A 186 -8.31 13.88 -10.01
N ASP A 187 -8.28 14.16 -11.32
CA ASP A 187 -7.07 14.50 -12.08
C ASP A 187 -5.94 13.44 -12.08
N ILE A 188 -6.26 12.16 -11.87
CA ILE A 188 -5.31 11.03 -11.99
C ILE A 188 -5.39 10.38 -13.36
N ASP A 189 -4.23 10.22 -14.00
CA ASP A 189 -4.10 9.47 -15.24
C ASP A 189 -3.97 7.97 -14.95
N TYR A 190 -4.86 7.15 -15.52
CA TYR A 190 -4.81 5.68 -15.42
C TYR A 190 -4.58 5.03 -16.79
N ASP A 191 -3.96 5.75 -17.74
CA ASP A 191 -3.57 5.20 -19.04
C ASP A 191 -2.35 4.28 -18.89
N PHE A 192 -2.62 3.02 -18.53
CA PHE A 192 -1.64 1.93 -18.49
C PHE A 192 -1.39 1.32 -19.86
#